data_AF-A0A6M3M4W8-F1
#
_entry.id   AF-A0A6M3M4W8-F1
#
_cell.length_a   1.000
_cell.length_b   1.000
_cell.length_c   1.000
_cell.angle_alpha   90.00
_cell.angle_beta   90.00
_cell.angle_gamma   90.00
#
_symmetry.space_group_name_H-M   'P 1'
#
loop_
_entity.id
_entity.type
_entity.pdbx_description
1 polymer ?
#
loop_
_entity_poly.entity_id
_entity_poly.type
_entity_poly.pdbx_seq_one_letter_code
_entity_poly.pdbx_strand_id
1 'polypeptide(L)'
;MDGRRRMKIKECDIPTGMCLPPFGIYVNRNAPEHVRQHEYGHYLQYKEYGMAKYYLTVGLPSVISAATSAPGEHMKKNFERDASRRAVEHFGADSEIAKHPERYPV
;
A
#
# COMPACT_ATOMS: atom_id res chain seq x y z
N MET A 1 0.83 -20.77 -20.67
CA MET A 1 1.21 -20.84 -19.24
C MET A 1 1.60 -19.44 -18.79
N ASP A 2 0.83 -18.80 -17.90
CA ASP A 2 1.29 -17.57 -17.23
C ASP A 2 0.96 -17.69 -15.74
N GLY A 3 1.90 -18.32 -15.02
CA GLY A 3 1.83 -18.63 -13.60
C GLY A 3 2.14 -17.44 -12.69
N ARG A 4 1.65 -16.25 -13.01
CA ARG A 4 1.75 -15.09 -12.11
C ARG A 4 0.82 -15.31 -10.91
N ARG A 5 1.36 -15.86 -9.82
CA ARG A 5 0.70 -15.87 -8.50
C ARG A 5 0.24 -14.43 -8.21
N ARG A 6 -1.07 -14.19 -8.21
CA ARG A 6 -1.63 -12.96 -7.65
C ARG A 6 -1.15 -12.85 -6.21
N MET A 7 -0.63 -11.68 -5.82
CA MET A 7 -0.24 -11.46 -4.43
C MET A 7 -1.46 -11.67 -3.54
N LYS A 8 -1.32 -12.53 -2.52
CA LYS A 8 -2.41 -12.83 -1.59
C LYS A 8 -2.48 -11.75 -0.52
N ILE A 9 -3.68 -11.25 -0.25
CA ILE A 9 -4.00 -10.53 0.98
C ILE A 9 -4.12 -11.59 2.09
N LYS A 10 -3.41 -11.37 3.18
CA LYS A 10 -3.38 -12.20 4.37
C LYS A 10 -3.89 -11.36 5.54
N GLU A 11 -4.89 -11.88 6.22
CA GLU A 11 -5.44 -11.22 7.40
C GLU A 11 -4.63 -11.63 8.63
N CYS A 12 -4.19 -10.65 9.43
CA CYS A 12 -3.42 -10.88 10.65
C CYS A 12 -3.66 -9.74 11.66
N ASP A 13 -3.41 -10.00 12.94
CA ASP A 13 -3.62 -9.03 14.02
C ASP A 13 -2.48 -8.01 14.09
N ILE A 14 -2.38 -7.17 13.05
CA ILE A 14 -1.49 -6.01 13.01
C ILE A 14 -2.30 -4.72 13.17
N PRO A 15 -1.71 -3.66 13.76
CA PRO A 15 -2.40 -2.40 13.99
C PRO A 15 -2.71 -1.62 12.69
N THR A 16 -2.04 -1.95 11.58
CA THR A 16 -2.16 -1.26 10.27
C THR A 16 -2.26 -2.25 9.10
N GLY A 17 -2.14 -1.78 7.86
CA GLY A 17 -1.77 -2.63 6.72
C GLY A 17 -0.25 -2.65 6.52
N MET A 18 0.25 -3.65 5.78
CA MET A 18 1.64 -3.75 5.35
C MET A 18 1.78 -4.58 4.07
N CYS A 19 2.34 -3.99 3.03
CA CYS A 19 2.72 -4.70 1.81
C CYS A 19 4.18 -5.18 1.87
N LEU A 20 4.38 -6.50 1.87
CA LEU A 20 5.69 -7.15 1.93
C LEU A 20 5.93 -8.09 0.72
N PRO A 21 6.15 -7.57 -0.50
CA PRO A 21 6.37 -8.40 -1.68
C PRO A 21 7.71 -9.16 -1.63
N PRO A 22 7.80 -10.42 -2.08
CA PRO A 22 6.75 -11.22 -2.72
C PRO A 22 5.90 -12.04 -1.73
N PHE A 23 6.03 -11.79 -0.42
CA PHE A 23 5.47 -12.62 0.64
C PHE A 23 3.97 -12.42 0.86
N GLY A 24 3.46 -11.22 0.62
CA GLY A 24 2.03 -10.92 0.69
C GLY A 24 1.71 -9.47 1.03
N ILE A 25 0.42 -9.16 0.97
CA ILE A 25 -0.15 -7.98 1.62
C ILE A 25 -0.75 -8.46 2.94
N TYR A 26 -0.42 -7.80 4.03
CA TYR A 26 -0.88 -8.10 5.38
C TYR A 26 -1.81 -6.99 5.83
N VAL A 27 -2.99 -7.31 6.30
CA VAL A 27 -3.97 -6.33 6.80
C VAL A 27 -4.64 -6.86 8.05
N ASN A 28 -5.07 -5.96 8.92
CA ASN A 28 -5.98 -6.32 10.00
C ASN A 28 -7.23 -7.03 9.42
N ARG A 29 -7.76 -8.06 10.10
CA ARG A 29 -8.99 -8.75 9.67
C ARG A 29 -10.15 -7.78 9.46
N ASN A 30 -10.25 -6.77 10.32
CA ASN A 30 -11.29 -5.74 10.28
C ASN A 30 -10.84 -4.48 9.52
N ALA A 31 -9.74 -4.55 8.76
CA ALA A 31 -9.27 -3.42 7.97
C ALA A 31 -10.35 -3.04 6.93
N PRO A 32 -10.77 -1.77 6.89
CA PRO A 32 -11.71 -1.29 5.90
C PRO A 32 -11.13 -1.43 4.49
N GLU A 33 -12.00 -1.52 3.49
CA GLU A 33 -11.62 -1.80 2.11
C GLU A 33 -10.61 -0.77 1.54
N HIS A 34 -10.72 0.50 1.92
CA HIS A 34 -9.76 1.53 1.51
C HIS A 34 -8.31 1.23 1.97
N VAL A 35 -8.10 0.56 3.13
CA VAL A 35 -6.77 0.12 3.58
C VAL A 35 -6.27 -1.01 2.68
N ARG A 36 -7.14 -1.98 2.37
CA ARG A 36 -6.80 -3.11 1.49
C ARG A 36 -6.39 -2.61 0.11
N GLN A 37 -7.10 -1.62 -0.42
CA GLN A 37 -6.81 -0.98 -1.71
C GLN A 37 -5.50 -0.19 -1.66
N HIS A 38 -5.23 0.53 -0.57
CA HIS A 38 -3.97 1.24 -0.38
C HIS A 38 -2.75 0.30 -0.37
N GLU A 39 -2.79 -0.80 0.40
CA GLU A 39 -1.71 -1.80 0.40
C GLU A 39 -1.53 -2.47 -0.97
N TYR A 40 -2.61 -2.59 -1.74
CA TYR A 40 -2.54 -3.04 -3.12
C TYR A 40 -1.84 -2.01 -4.03
N GLY A 41 -1.97 -0.71 -3.74
CA GLY A 41 -1.18 0.36 -4.35
C GLY A 41 0.33 0.13 -4.20
N HIS A 42 0.79 -0.26 -3.02
CA HIS A 42 2.18 -0.65 -2.79
C HIS A 42 2.59 -1.90 -3.59
N TYR A 43 1.68 -2.87 -3.77
CA TYR A 43 1.96 -3.99 -4.67
C TYR A 43 2.12 -3.55 -6.13
N LEU A 44 1.35 -2.57 -6.59
CA LEU A 44 1.50 -2.00 -7.93
C LEU A 44 2.85 -1.29 -8.08
N GLN A 45 3.32 -0.56 -7.06
CA GLN A 45 4.68 -0.01 -7.05
C GLN A 45 5.73 -1.11 -7.17
N TYR A 46 5.58 -2.21 -6.43
CA TYR A 46 6.49 -3.34 -6.54
C TYR A 46 6.48 -3.98 -7.93
N LYS A 47 5.31 -4.14 -8.56
CA LYS A 47 5.21 -4.69 -9.91
C LYS A 47 5.92 -3.82 -10.95
N GLU A 48 5.95 -2.50 -10.77
CA GLU A 48 6.62 -1.58 -11.68
C GLU A 48 8.12 -1.45 -11.39
N TYR A 49 8.49 -1.33 -10.12
CA TYR A 49 9.88 -1.06 -9.73
C TYR A 49 10.74 -2.32 -9.67
N GLY A 50 10.12 -3.48 -9.46
CA GLY A 50 10.83 -4.70 -9.10
C GLY A 50 11.37 -4.66 -7.66
N MET A 51 11.88 -5.80 -7.20
CA MET A 51 12.19 -6.03 -5.79
C MET A 51 13.22 -5.04 -5.23
N ALA A 52 14.40 -4.92 -5.86
CA ALA A 52 15.48 -4.10 -5.32
C ALA A 52 15.09 -2.62 -5.19
N LYS A 53 14.53 -2.04 -6.27
CA LYS A 53 14.11 -0.64 -6.27
C LYS A 53 12.96 -0.40 -5.29
N TYR A 54 11.95 -1.28 -5.25
CA TYR A 54 10.84 -1.16 -4.30
C TYR A 54 11.33 -1.09 -2.85
N TYR A 55 12.21 -2.00 -2.42
CA TYR A 55 12.67 -1.99 -1.03
C TYR A 55 13.54 -0.77 -0.69
N LEU A 56 14.33 -0.27 -1.65
CA LEU A 56 15.16 0.92 -1.45
C LEU A 56 14.35 2.22 -1.44
N THR A 57 13.32 2.34 -2.28
CA THR A 57 12.59 3.62 -2.49
C THR A 57 11.23 3.69 -1.81
N VAL A 58 10.66 2.54 -1.44
CA VAL A 58 9.35 2.44 -0.79
C VAL A 58 9.47 1.69 0.53
N GLY A 59 9.86 0.41 0.52
CA GLY A 59 9.79 -0.45 1.71
C GLY A 59 10.57 0.08 2.93
N LEU A 60 11.87 0.33 2.79
CA LEU A 60 12.69 0.86 3.88
C LEU A 60 12.25 2.29 4.29
N PRO A 61 12.02 3.23 3.36
CA PRO A 61 11.45 4.53 3.70
C PRO A 61 10.09 4.48 4.43
N SER A 62 9.18 3.58 4.04
CA SER A 62 7.88 3.40 4.69
C SER A 62 8.04 2.96 6.13
N VAL A 63 8.94 2.01 6.42
CA VAL A 63 9.22 1.56 7.79
C VAL A 63 9.82 2.68 8.64
N ILE A 64 10.83 3.40 8.12
CA ILE A 64 11.46 4.51 8.84
C ILE A 64 10.43 5.61 9.12
N SER A 65 9.63 5.98 8.12
CA SER A 65 8.60 7.01 8.27
C SER A 65 7.52 6.60 9.25
N ALA A 66 7.01 5.37 9.19
CA ALA A 66 5.98 4.89 10.13
C ALA A 66 6.47 4.94 11.59
N ALA A 67 7.75 4.71 11.85
CA ALA A 67 8.33 4.76 13.19
C ALA A 67 8.66 6.18 13.70
N THR A 68 8.86 7.15 12.81
CA THR A 68 9.43 8.46 13.17
C THR A 68 8.52 9.65 12.88
N SER A 69 7.47 9.47 12.07
CA SER A 69 6.63 10.58 11.64
C SER A 69 5.59 10.93 12.69
N ALA A 70 5.30 12.23 12.83
CA ALA A 70 4.14 12.69 13.58
C ALA A 70 2.85 12.11 12.97
N PRO A 71 1.75 12.03 13.76
CA PRO A 71 0.46 11.58 13.26
C PRO A 71 0.06 12.33 11.98
N GLY A 72 -0.22 11.58 10.92
CA GLY A 72 -0.64 12.12 9.62
C GLY A 72 0.49 12.63 8.70
N GLU A 73 1.76 12.61 9.10
CA GLU A 73 2.88 13.00 8.23
C GLU A 73 3.35 11.85 7.33
N HIS A 74 3.13 10.60 7.76
CA HIS A 74 3.47 9.41 6.99
C HIS A 74 2.71 9.36 5.66
N MET A 75 1.39 9.53 5.68
CA MET A 75 0.53 9.50 4.49
C MET A 75 0.84 10.59 3.45
N LYS A 76 1.58 11.64 3.82
CA LYS A 76 1.98 12.74 2.94
C LYS A 76 3.25 12.43 2.15
N LYS A 77 3.98 11.36 2.50
CA LYS A 77 5.21 10.98 1.80
C LYS A 77 4.90 10.59 0.36
N ASN A 78 5.82 10.92 -0.55
CA ASN A 78 5.64 10.71 -1.98
C ASN A 78 5.34 9.24 -2.33
N PHE A 79 5.94 8.28 -1.61
CA PHE A 79 5.68 6.86 -1.84
C PHE A 79 4.29 6.41 -1.38
N GLU A 80 3.73 7.03 -0.33
CA GLU A 80 2.36 6.77 0.16
C GLU A 80 1.30 7.38 -0.78
N ARG A 81 1.57 8.60 -1.27
CA ARG A 81 0.73 9.27 -2.26
C ARG A 81 0.72 8.54 -3.60
N ASP A 82 1.89 8.11 -4.06
CA ASP A 82 2.02 7.31 -5.28
C ASP A 82 1.31 5.95 -5.15
N ALA A 83 1.38 5.29 -4.00
CA ALA A 83 0.61 4.07 -3.73
C ALA A 83 -0.90 4.33 -3.82
N SER A 84 -1.37 5.41 -3.18
CA SER A 84 -2.78 5.81 -3.21
C SER A 84 -3.26 6.14 -4.62
N ARG A 85 -2.48 6.91 -5.38
CA ARG A 85 -2.75 7.23 -6.79
C ARG A 85 -2.88 5.97 -7.64
N ARG A 86 -1.92 5.04 -7.53
CA ARG A 86 -1.94 3.77 -8.28
C ARG A 86 -3.13 2.90 -7.91
N ALA A 87 -3.53 2.89 -6.65
CA ALA A 87 -4.72 2.18 -6.20
C ALA A 87 -6.00 2.81 -6.78
N VAL A 88 -6.16 4.13 -6.74
CA VAL A 88 -7.29 4.83 -7.38
C VAL A 88 -7.33 4.55 -8.89
N GLU A 89 -6.18 4.63 -9.57
CA GLU A 89 -6.08 4.30 -10.99
C GLU A 89 -6.46 2.84 -11.30
N HIS A 90 -6.18 1.92 -10.39
CA HIS A 90 -6.48 0.49 -10.56
C HIS A 90 -7.94 0.13 -10.27
N PHE A 91 -8.52 0.69 -9.20
CA PHE A 91 -9.88 0.36 -8.75
C PHE A 91 -10.96 1.33 -9.28
N GLY A 92 -10.55 2.47 -9.83
CA GLY A 92 -11.44 3.50 -10.37
C GLY A 92 -11.79 4.61 -9.37
N ALA A 93 -12.41 5.68 -9.89
CA ALA A 93 -12.75 6.88 -9.11
C ALA A 93 -13.87 6.66 -8.07
N ASP A 94 -14.69 5.61 -8.22
CA ASP A 94 -15.76 5.26 -7.28
C ASP A 94 -15.30 4.27 -6.19
N SER A 95 -13.99 3.97 -6.13
CA SER A 95 -13.40 3.04 -5.16
C SER A 95 -13.44 3.58 -3.74
N GLU A 96 -13.38 2.68 -2.75
CA GLU A 96 -13.38 3.06 -1.34
C GLU A 96 -12.17 3.95 -0.99
N ILE A 97 -10.99 3.69 -1.57
CA ILE A 97 -9.83 4.57 -1.37
C ILE A 97 -10.07 5.99 -1.92
N ALA A 98 -10.73 6.14 -3.08
CA ALA A 98 -11.01 7.44 -3.68
C ALA A 98 -12.02 8.28 -2.87
N LYS A 99 -12.87 7.63 -2.07
CA LYS A 99 -13.83 8.29 -1.18
C LYS A 99 -13.20 8.89 0.08
N HIS A 100 -11.92 8.61 0.35
CA HIS A 100 -11.19 9.05 1.54
C HIS A 100 -9.93 9.88 1.21
N PRO A 101 -10.03 10.99 0.47
CA PRO A 101 -8.88 11.81 0.06
C PRO A 101 -8.14 12.47 1.23
N GLU A 102 -8.81 12.69 2.36
CA GLU A 102 -8.21 13.16 3.61
C GLU A 102 -7.24 12.15 4.20
N ARG A 103 -7.47 10.85 3.92
CA ARG A 103 -6.66 9.74 4.38
C ARG A 103 -5.65 9.25 3.34
N TYR A 104 -5.99 9.40 2.06
CA TYR A 104 -5.19 8.93 0.93
C TYR A 104 -5.03 10.03 -0.11
N PRO A 105 -4.23 11.07 0.22
CA PRO A 105 -3.97 12.13 -0.75
C PRO A 105 -3.20 11.56 -1.95
N VAL A 106 -3.63 11.91 -3.15
CA VAL A 106 -2.94 11.59 -4.42
C VAL A 106 -1.99 12.70 -4.85
#